data_AF-A0A7Y4TPY8-F1
#
_entry.id   AF-A0A7Y4TPY8-F1
#
_cell.length_a   1.000
_cell.length_b   1.000
_cell.length_c   1.000
_cell.angle_alpha   90.00
_cell.angle_beta   90.00
_cell.angle_gamma   90.00
#
_symmetry.space_group_name_H-M   'P 1'
#
loop_
_entity.id
_entity.type
_entity.pdbx_description
1 polymer ?
#
loop_
_entity_poly.entity_id
_entity_poly.type
_entity_poly.pdbx_seq_one_letter_code
_entity_poly.pdbx_strand_id
1 'polypeptide(L)'
;VMVNGEASKSGRSIFSSSTITTPDETTATLGIGKAGRLELDPNSSVNVVFDDSSVDAELTSGQLTVLGSLGTVKVRTNDGKTTTLNSGDSITASGQAQSKKSGGSKNYWIWALVAAGAAVAIIIAVSQSNNNDTVVSPNR
;
A
#
# COMPACT_ATOMS: atom_id res chain seq x y z
N VAL A 1 0.97 2.57 -17.84
CA VAL A 1 0.86 1.28 -17.12
C VAL A 1 1.43 0.17 -17.99
N MET A 2 2.28 -0.67 -17.42
CA MET A 2 2.85 -1.85 -18.08
C MET A 2 2.31 -3.12 -17.43
N VAL A 3 2.11 -4.18 -18.22
CA VAL A 3 1.90 -5.54 -17.70
C VAL A 3 2.97 -6.43 -18.32
N ASN A 4 3.72 -7.13 -17.48
CA ASN A 4 4.85 -7.99 -17.89
C ASN A 4 5.87 -7.25 -18.77
N GLY A 5 6.11 -5.96 -18.50
CA GLY A 5 7.04 -5.13 -19.27
C GLY A 5 6.49 -4.57 -20.59
N GLU A 6 5.23 -4.85 -20.94
CA GLU A 6 4.59 -4.34 -22.14
C GLU A 6 3.54 -3.27 -21.81
N ALA A 7 3.53 -2.17 -22.57
CA ALA A 7 2.56 -1.10 -22.43
C ALA A 7 1.11 -1.62 -22.57
N SER A 8 0.27 -1.34 -21.58
CA SER A 8 -1.14 -1.73 -21.56
C SER A 8 -2.05 -0.53 -21.80
N LYS A 9 -3.10 -0.73 -22.61
CA LYS A 9 -4.27 0.15 -22.59
C LYS A 9 -5.30 -0.35 -21.57
N SER A 10 -6.20 0.53 -21.16
CA SER A 10 -7.34 0.18 -20.31
C SER A 10 -8.23 -0.87 -20.98
N GLY A 11 -8.80 -1.77 -20.18
CA GLY A 11 -9.67 -2.85 -20.66
C GLY A 11 -8.94 -4.12 -21.12
N ARG A 12 -7.60 -4.17 -21.02
CA ARG A 12 -6.83 -5.41 -21.25
C ARG A 12 -7.09 -6.42 -20.14
N SER A 13 -7.35 -7.67 -20.50
CA SER A 13 -7.35 -8.80 -19.56
C SER A 13 -5.93 -9.15 -19.15
N ILE A 14 -5.74 -9.40 -17.87
CA ILE A 14 -4.48 -9.91 -17.30
C ILE A 14 -4.70 -11.34 -16.80
N PHE A 15 -3.65 -12.15 -16.83
CA PHE A 15 -3.68 -13.50 -16.28
C PHE A 15 -3.05 -13.50 -14.87
N SER A 16 -3.36 -14.54 -14.10
CA SER A 16 -2.68 -14.78 -12.82
C SER A 16 -1.16 -14.88 -13.05
N SER A 17 -0.38 -14.49 -12.04
CA SER A 17 1.09 -14.35 -12.12
C SER A 17 1.58 -13.22 -13.04
N SER A 18 0.76 -12.18 -13.27
CA SER A 18 1.20 -10.99 -14.02
C SER A 18 1.88 -9.97 -13.11
N THR A 19 2.91 -9.31 -13.63
CA THR A 19 3.55 -8.14 -13.01
C THR A 19 3.00 -6.85 -13.62
N ILE A 20 2.47 -5.96 -12.79
CA ILE A 20 1.89 -4.69 -13.20
C ILE A 20 2.74 -3.56 -12.65
N THR A 21 3.10 -2.62 -13.52
CA THR A 21 3.90 -1.44 -13.14
C THR A 21 3.19 -0.16 -13.55
N THR A 22 3.07 0.78 -12.62
CA THR A 22 2.56 2.13 -12.86
C THR A 22 3.72 3.11 -12.95
N PRO A 23 3.78 3.95 -14.02
CA PRO A 23 4.75 5.03 -14.09
C PRO A 23 4.36 6.19 -13.15
N ASP A 24 5.20 7.22 -13.12
CA ASP A 24 4.92 8.48 -12.43
C ASP A 24 3.54 9.05 -12.78
N GLU A 25 2.92 9.69 -11.79
CA GLU A 25 1.62 10.37 -11.87
C GLU A 25 0.45 9.52 -12.38
N THR A 26 0.64 8.21 -12.53
CA THR A 26 -0.35 7.31 -13.13
C THR A 26 -0.82 6.29 -12.11
N THR A 27 -2.14 6.19 -11.91
CA THR A 27 -2.74 5.11 -11.13
C THR A 27 -3.24 3.99 -12.05
N ALA A 28 -3.43 2.79 -11.50
CA ALA A 28 -4.06 1.68 -12.20
C ALA A 28 -5.08 0.96 -11.31
N THR A 29 -6.23 0.64 -11.87
CA THR A 29 -7.24 -0.20 -11.21
C THR A 29 -7.27 -1.57 -11.85
N LEU A 30 -7.12 -2.62 -11.05
CA LEU A 30 -7.19 -4.01 -11.48
C LEU A 30 -8.51 -4.61 -10.99
N GLY A 31 -9.34 -5.06 -11.92
CA GLY A 31 -10.52 -5.86 -11.62
C GLY A 31 -10.18 -7.34 -11.68
N ILE A 32 -10.29 -8.04 -10.56
CA ILE A 32 -9.96 -9.47 -10.40
C ILE A 32 -11.25 -10.24 -10.19
N GLY A 33 -12.13 -10.20 -11.19
CA GLY A 33 -13.40 -10.93 -11.21
C GLY A 33 -14.18 -10.85 -9.89
N LYS A 34 -14.45 -12.00 -9.28
CA LYS A 34 -15.12 -12.11 -7.97
C LYS A 34 -14.18 -11.86 -6.80
N ALA A 35 -12.88 -12.07 -6.97
CA ALA A 35 -11.90 -11.97 -5.89
C ALA A 35 -11.78 -10.52 -5.39
N GLY A 36 -11.83 -9.52 -6.28
CA GLY A 36 -11.94 -8.13 -5.86
C GLY A 36 -11.49 -7.08 -6.88
N ARG A 37 -11.21 -5.88 -6.38
CA ARG A 37 -10.70 -4.73 -7.11
C ARG A 37 -9.57 -4.09 -6.32
N LEU A 38 -8.43 -3.95 -6.97
CA LEU A 38 -7.22 -3.33 -6.42
C LEU A 38 -6.94 -2.02 -7.15
N GLU A 39 -6.36 -1.07 -6.43
CA GLU A 39 -5.82 0.18 -6.95
C GLU A 39 -4.32 0.25 -6.65
N LEU A 40 -3.55 0.65 -7.65
CA LEU A 40 -2.12 0.89 -7.57
C LEU A 40 -1.88 2.38 -7.75
N ASP A 41 -1.16 2.95 -6.81
CA ASP A 41 -0.71 4.34 -6.84
C ASP A 41 0.43 4.52 -7.85
N PRO A 42 0.84 5.76 -8.16
CA PRO A 42 2.02 6.01 -8.98
C PRO A 42 3.26 5.31 -8.44
N ASN A 43 4.20 4.96 -9.34
CA ASN A 43 5.47 4.30 -8.99
C ASN A 43 5.32 2.95 -8.29
N SER A 44 4.23 2.23 -8.58
CA SER A 44 3.96 0.93 -8.00
C SER A 44 4.38 -0.20 -8.93
N SER A 45 4.92 -1.25 -8.34
CA SER A 45 5.25 -2.49 -9.02
C SER A 45 4.72 -3.64 -8.19
N VAL A 46 3.82 -4.42 -8.77
CA VAL A 46 3.17 -5.54 -8.08
C VAL A 46 3.15 -6.78 -8.97
N ASN A 47 3.50 -7.93 -8.42
CA ASN A 47 3.16 -9.22 -9.02
C ASN A 47 1.86 -9.71 -8.39
N VAL A 48 0.88 -10.12 -9.21
CA VAL A 48 -0.43 -10.55 -8.71
C VAL A 48 -0.71 -11.97 -9.18
N VAL A 49 -0.93 -12.85 -8.22
CA VAL A 49 -1.44 -14.21 -8.40
C VAL A 49 -2.84 -14.23 -7.82
N PHE A 50 -3.80 -14.71 -8.59
CA PHE A 50 -5.19 -14.76 -8.15
C PHE A 50 -5.89 -16.02 -8.63
N ASP A 51 -6.91 -16.40 -7.86
CA ASP A 51 -7.90 -17.42 -8.19
C ASP A 51 -9.33 -16.85 -8.03
N ASP A 52 -10.34 -17.71 -8.02
CA ASP A 52 -11.75 -17.29 -7.90
C ASP A 52 -12.13 -16.65 -6.55
N SER A 53 -11.32 -16.86 -5.51
CA SER A 53 -11.61 -16.58 -4.10
C SER A 53 -10.50 -15.85 -3.35
N SER A 54 -9.31 -15.75 -3.94
CA SER A 54 -8.13 -15.18 -3.28
C SER A 54 -7.24 -14.39 -4.24
N VAL A 55 -6.52 -13.44 -3.67
CA VAL A 55 -5.50 -12.64 -4.35
C VAL A 55 -4.26 -12.62 -3.48
N ASP A 56 -3.16 -13.15 -4.00
CA ASP A 56 -1.82 -13.02 -3.44
C ASP A 56 -1.05 -12.00 -4.29
N ALA A 57 -0.70 -10.87 -3.68
CA ALA A 57 0.06 -9.80 -4.31
C ALA A 57 1.45 -9.68 -3.68
N GLU A 58 2.46 -9.42 -4.49
CA GLU A 58 3.80 -9.07 -4.04
C GLU A 58 4.11 -7.65 -4.49
N LEU A 59 4.14 -6.72 -3.54
CA LEU A 59 4.33 -5.30 -3.77
C LEU A 59 5.80 -4.94 -3.56
N THR A 60 6.49 -4.62 -4.66
CA THR A 60 7.91 -4.30 -4.63
C THR A 60 8.21 -2.80 -4.64
N SER A 61 7.28 -1.96 -5.06
CA SER A 61 7.38 -0.50 -4.93
C SER A 61 5.99 0.14 -4.86
N GLY A 62 5.92 1.37 -4.37
CA GLY A 62 4.70 2.17 -4.33
C GLY A 62 3.68 1.74 -3.26
N GLN A 63 2.41 1.90 -3.56
CA GLN A 63 1.28 1.64 -2.66
C GLN A 63 0.17 0.88 -3.38
N LEU A 64 -0.43 -0.08 -2.66
CA LEU A 64 -1.57 -0.85 -3.10
C LEU A 64 -2.74 -0.60 -2.14
N THR A 65 -3.91 -0.29 -2.71
CA THR A 65 -5.17 -0.13 -1.98
C THR A 65 -6.18 -1.17 -2.45
N VAL A 66 -6.85 -1.84 -1.52
CA VAL A 66 -7.96 -2.74 -1.84
C VAL A 66 -9.24 -1.91 -1.90
N LEU A 67 -9.77 -1.68 -3.10
CA LEU A 67 -11.01 -0.90 -3.25
C LEU A 67 -12.26 -1.72 -2.87
N GLY A 68 -12.20 -3.03 -3.08
CA GLY A 68 -13.27 -3.95 -2.69
C GLY A 68 -12.80 -5.38 -2.85
N SER A 69 -13.20 -6.27 -1.95
CA SER A 69 -12.88 -7.69 -2.00
C SER A 69 -14.05 -8.51 -1.49
N LEU A 70 -14.37 -9.58 -2.21
CA LEU A 70 -15.20 -10.68 -1.69
C LEU A 70 -14.33 -11.87 -1.25
N GLY A 71 -13.05 -11.88 -1.65
CA GLY A 71 -12.06 -12.89 -1.32
C GLY A 71 -11.04 -12.44 -0.28
N THR A 72 -10.07 -13.32 0.00
CA THR A 72 -8.92 -12.96 0.85
C THR A 72 -7.85 -12.29 0.00
N VAL A 73 -7.40 -11.09 0.40
CA VAL A 73 -6.27 -10.40 -0.25
C VAL A 73 -5.06 -10.44 0.67
N LYS A 74 -3.99 -11.11 0.26
CA LYS A 74 -2.71 -11.14 0.97
C LYS A 74 -1.69 -10.34 0.17
N VAL A 75 -0.93 -9.50 0.86
CA VAL A 75 0.12 -8.69 0.25
C VAL A 75 1.45 -8.97 0.94
N ARG A 76 2.43 -9.44 0.17
CA ARG A 76 3.83 -9.55 0.57
C ARG A 76 4.58 -8.27 0.18
N THR A 77 5.27 -7.67 1.13
CA THR A 77 6.09 -6.46 0.93
C THR A 77 7.59 -6.80 0.86
N ASN A 78 8.43 -5.85 0.47
CA ASN A 78 9.89 -6.06 0.31
C ASN A 78 10.62 -6.44 1.59
N ASP A 79 10.04 -6.16 2.76
CA ASP A 79 10.53 -6.61 4.06
C ASP A 79 10.28 -8.11 4.32
N GLY A 80 9.65 -8.81 3.37
CA GLY A 80 9.29 -10.22 3.47
C GLY A 80 8.03 -10.47 4.31
N LYS A 81 7.38 -9.42 4.83
CA LYS A 81 6.16 -9.54 5.61
C LYS A 81 4.96 -9.76 4.70
N THR A 82 4.09 -10.70 5.08
CA THR A 82 2.78 -10.90 4.42
C THR A 82 1.68 -10.35 5.33
N THR A 83 0.86 -9.45 4.81
CA THR A 83 -0.27 -8.83 5.51
C THR A 83 -1.56 -9.09 4.75
N THR A 84 -2.61 -9.50 5.46
CA THR A 84 -3.95 -9.64 4.89
C THR A 84 -4.63 -8.28 4.90
N LEU A 85 -5.20 -7.87 3.76
CA LEU A 85 -5.91 -6.60 3.61
C LEU A 85 -7.40 -6.82 3.38
N ASN A 86 -8.22 -5.94 3.95
CA ASN A 86 -9.65 -5.87 3.72
C ASN A 86 -10.00 -4.71 2.77
N SER A 87 -11.25 -4.65 2.33
CA SER A 87 -11.76 -3.52 1.55
C SER A 87 -11.55 -2.19 2.28
N GLY A 88 -10.89 -1.23 1.63
CA GLY A 88 -10.53 0.07 2.16
C GLY A 88 -9.11 0.14 2.75
N ASP A 89 -8.44 -1.00 2.96
CA ASP A 89 -7.08 -1.02 3.47
C ASP A 89 -6.07 -0.68 2.37
N SER A 90 -4.94 -0.08 2.78
CA SER A 90 -3.80 0.19 1.90
C SER A 90 -2.49 -0.17 2.58
N ILE A 91 -1.51 -0.55 1.76
CA ILE A 91 -0.15 -0.89 2.22
C ILE A 91 0.89 -0.33 1.24
N THR A 92 2.00 0.15 1.77
CA THR A 92 3.17 0.56 0.98
C THR A 92 4.18 -0.59 0.88
N ALA A 93 5.02 -0.58 -0.16
CA ALA A 93 6.07 -1.59 -0.35
C ALA A 93 7.08 -1.68 0.82
N SER A 94 7.15 -0.63 1.65
CA SER A 94 7.94 -0.58 2.89
C SER A 94 7.29 -1.27 4.09
N GLY A 95 6.11 -1.90 3.92
CA GLY A 95 5.42 -2.62 4.99
C GLY A 95 4.56 -1.74 5.91
N GLN A 96 4.43 -0.44 5.61
CA GLN A 96 3.55 0.46 6.38
C GLN A 96 2.12 0.33 5.86
N ALA A 97 1.26 -0.33 6.63
CA ALA A 97 -0.18 -0.33 6.38
C ALA A 97 -0.77 1.01 6.84
N GLN A 98 -1.43 1.74 5.94
CA GLN A 98 -2.06 3.03 6.24
C GLN A 98 -3.57 2.91 6.04
N SER A 99 -4.32 2.82 7.14
CA SER A 99 -5.78 2.90 7.09
C SER A 99 -6.20 4.36 6.89
N LYS A 100 -6.93 4.68 5.81
CA LYS A 100 -7.50 6.03 5.61
C LYS A 100 -8.56 6.28 6.68
N LYS A 101 -8.26 7.11 7.69
CA LYS A 101 -9.29 7.76 8.51
C LYS A 101 -9.54 9.18 7.99
N SER A 102 -10.81 9.38 7.62
CA SER A 102 -11.41 10.63 7.20
C SER A 102 -11.22 11.75 8.24
N GLY A 103 -10.86 12.93 7.75
CA GLY A 103 -11.32 14.22 8.26
C GLY A 103 -10.82 14.67 9.63
N GLY A 104 -10.03 15.74 9.63
CA GLY A 104 -10.10 16.74 10.69
C GLY A 104 -8.81 16.94 11.48
N SER A 105 -8.15 18.06 11.15
CA SER A 105 -7.46 18.95 12.08
C SER A 105 -6.17 18.47 12.77
N LYS A 106 -5.18 19.34 12.59
CA LYS A 106 -3.87 19.46 13.22
C LYS A 106 -3.85 18.94 14.66
N ASN A 107 -2.78 18.20 14.97
CA ASN A 107 -2.28 17.86 16.32
C ASN A 107 -2.88 16.59 16.97
N TYR A 108 -2.53 15.39 16.49
CA TYR A 108 -2.71 14.15 17.28
C TYR A 108 -1.63 13.09 16.99
N TRP A 109 -0.39 13.44 17.32
CA TRP A 109 0.67 12.47 17.59
C TRP A 109 0.32 11.67 18.86
N ILE A 110 0.10 10.34 18.74
CA ILE A 110 0.30 9.28 19.78
C ILE A 110 -0.90 8.33 20.10
N TRP A 111 -2.18 8.60 19.79
CA TRP A 111 -3.25 7.66 20.20
C TRP A 111 -3.85 6.73 19.13
N ALA A 112 -3.42 6.79 17.87
CA ALA A 112 -3.96 5.95 16.79
C ALA A 112 -3.40 4.50 16.76
N LEU A 113 -2.97 3.95 17.91
CA LEU A 113 -2.35 2.62 17.97
C LEU A 113 -3.33 1.45 18.16
N VAL A 114 -4.58 1.67 18.58
CA VAL A 114 -5.49 0.54 18.82
C VAL A 114 -6.93 0.95 18.56
N ALA A 115 -7.44 0.68 17.36
CA ALA A 115 -8.88 0.63 17.14
C ALA A 115 -9.24 -0.32 15.99
N ALA A 116 -9.56 -1.55 16.39
CA ALA A 116 -10.45 -2.50 15.75
C ALA A 116 -9.93 -3.34 14.56
N GLY A 117 -9.64 -4.62 14.83
CA GLY A 117 -9.90 -5.71 13.88
C GLY A 117 -8.67 -6.45 13.33
N ALA A 118 -8.00 -7.23 14.18
CA ALA A 118 -7.16 -8.40 13.86
C ALA A 118 -6.40 -8.44 12.50
N ALA A 119 -5.15 -7.96 12.48
CA ALA A 119 -3.96 -8.64 11.91
C ALA A 119 -2.67 -7.80 12.14
N VAL A 120 -2.05 -8.05 13.29
CA VAL A 120 -0.61 -7.98 13.66
C VAL A 120 0.40 -7.08 12.89
N ALA A 121 1.06 -6.26 13.72
CA ALA A 121 2.36 -5.59 13.61
C ALA A 121 2.43 -4.27 12.83
N ILE A 122 2.16 -3.17 13.53
CA ILE A 122 2.67 -1.83 13.18
C ILE A 122 4.09 -1.73 13.74
N ILE A 123 5.12 -1.76 12.89
CA ILE A 123 6.48 -1.35 13.29
C ILE A 123 6.58 0.15 13.08
N ILE A 124 6.50 0.92 14.17
CA ILE A 124 6.85 2.35 14.15
C ILE A 124 8.36 2.45 14.39
N ALA A 125 9.14 2.62 13.33
CA ALA A 125 10.51 3.10 13.46
C ALA A 125 10.48 4.64 13.55
N VAL A 126 10.41 5.20 14.77
CA VAL A 126 10.73 6.61 14.98
C VAL A 126 12.25 6.74 14.94
N SER A 127 12.79 7.22 13.82
CA SER A 127 14.12 7.84 13.81
C SER A 127 13.95 9.28 14.27
N GLN A 128 14.14 9.52 15.57
CA GLN A 128 14.35 10.87 16.10
C GLN A 128 15.82 11.23 15.88
N SER A 129 16.14 11.73 14.69
CA SER A 129 17.39 12.46 14.48
C SER A 129 17.16 13.91 14.90
N ASN A 130 17.29 14.19 16.20
CA ASN A 130 17.32 15.56 16.69
C ASN A 130 18.69 16.15 16.39
N ASN A 131 18.81 16.83 15.25
CA ASN A 131 19.94 17.71 14.98
C ASN A 131 19.90 18.89 15.95
N ASN A 132 21.06 19.17 16.54
CA ASN A 132 21.34 20.28 17.44
C ASN A 132 20.85 21.61 16.86
N ASP A 133 20.12 22.39 17.66
CA ASP A 133 20.17 23.84 17.59
C ASP A 133 20.54 24.36 18.99
N THR A 134 21.83 24.58 19.18
CA THR A 134 22.34 25.37 20.30
C THR A 134 21.85 26.80 20.12
N VAL A 135 20.95 27.23 21.01
CA VAL A 135 20.51 28.61 21.05
C VAL A 135 21.67 29.47 21.56
N VAL A 136 22.36 30.16 20.66
CA VAL A 136 23.29 31.25 21.01
C VAL A 136 22.55 32.56 20.80
N SER A 137 22.33 33.33 21.87
CA SER A 137 21.76 34.68 21.79
C SER A 137 22.86 35.72 21.56
N PRO A 138 22.71 36.69 20.63
CA PRO A 138 23.66 37.78 20.48
C PRO A 138 23.48 38.84 21.58
N ASN A 139 24.63 39.32 22.05
CA ASN A 139 24.79 40.39 23.03
C ASN A 139 24.37 41.75 22.44
N ARG A 140 23.45 42.47 23.11
CA ARG A 140 23.36 43.95 23.12
C ARG A 140 22.72 44.43 24.41
#